data_AF-A0A845XCT4-F1
#
_entry.id   AF-A0A845XCT4-F1
#
_cell.length_a   1.000
_cell.length_b   1.000
_cell.length_c   1.000
_cell.angle_alpha   90.00
_cell.angle_beta   90.00
_cell.angle_gamma   90.00
#
_symmetry.space_group_name_H-M   'P 1'
#
loop_
_entity.id
_entity.type
_entity.pdbx_description
1 polymer ?
#
loop_
_entity_poly.entity_id
_entity_poly.type
_entity_poly.pdbx_seq_one_letter_code
_entity_poly.pdbx_strand_id
1 'polypeptide(L)'
;MQFNNGLTASGLLSLCLMGCRAAPIPESLVRSAVQTSLADVAIAPQTLNANLADPLQFQPETRSEPFLIQPQVTGAQLVTAKGIQLAQFTFTDDTIKLTNAIGQNVGQVVIYRDRWQLEASDQTGTIAILRRQAEGRYALETPTFQPLYRLQAHSSGLSLETPDQQVLYDVQTISNQKVLRNASGQSMLTSSGNVNALALACFGFDLLTRKQQAALAYAVHISAGLWADESAEN
;
A
#
# COMPACT_ATOMS: atom_id res chain seq x y z
N MET A 1 -19.68 11.87 -75.79
CA MET A 1 -19.57 13.35 -75.80
C MET A 1 -18.80 13.69 -74.52
N GLN A 2 -17.50 14.02 -74.48
CA GLN A 2 -16.77 15.21 -75.01
C GLN A 2 -17.54 16.51 -74.69
N PHE A 3 -17.05 17.59 -74.05
CA PHE A 3 -15.73 18.19 -73.73
C PHE A 3 -15.80 18.84 -72.31
N ASN A 4 -14.77 18.91 -71.45
CA ASN A 4 -13.50 19.66 -71.45
C ASN A 4 -13.58 21.19 -71.14
N ASN A 5 -12.71 21.64 -70.21
CA ASN A 5 -12.15 23.00 -69.96
C ASN A 5 -12.98 23.99 -69.10
N GLY A 6 -12.43 24.74 -68.13
CA GLY A 6 -11.04 24.88 -67.67
C GLY A 6 -10.83 26.04 -66.67
N LEU A 7 -9.55 26.18 -66.28
CA LEU A 7 -8.83 27.38 -65.80
C LEU A 7 -9.22 28.05 -64.46
N THR A 8 -8.46 27.82 -63.39
CA THR A 8 -7.32 28.63 -62.85
C THR A 8 -7.69 29.91 -62.11
N ALA A 9 -7.35 29.96 -60.82
CA ALA A 9 -6.81 31.16 -60.19
C ALA A 9 -5.89 30.77 -59.04
N SER A 10 -4.60 30.98 -59.27
CA SER A 10 -3.52 30.89 -58.30
C SER A 10 -3.68 31.97 -57.23
N GLY A 11 -3.69 31.58 -55.96
CA GLY A 11 -3.57 32.47 -54.81
C GLY A 11 -2.48 31.96 -53.88
N LEU A 12 -1.23 32.32 -54.17
CA LEU A 12 -0.08 32.13 -53.29
C LEU A 12 -0.21 33.09 -52.10
N LEU A 13 -0.73 32.60 -50.97
CA LEU A 13 -0.53 33.28 -49.68
C LEU A 13 0.77 32.76 -49.06
N SER A 14 1.82 33.55 -49.25
CA SER A 14 3.09 33.39 -48.57
C SER A 14 2.91 33.82 -47.11
N LEU A 15 2.73 32.87 -46.20
CA LEU A 15 2.73 33.12 -44.76
C LEU A 15 4.19 33.15 -44.29
N CYS A 16 4.65 34.33 -43.88
CA CYS A 16 5.96 34.52 -43.27
C CYS A 16 6.09 33.65 -42.02
N LEU A 17 6.97 32.65 -42.10
CA LEU A 17 7.55 31.96 -40.95
C LEU A 17 8.38 32.97 -40.16
N MET A 18 7.79 33.60 -39.15
CA MET A 18 8.58 34.26 -38.11
C MET A 18 9.26 33.18 -37.29
N GLY A 19 10.54 32.99 -37.56
CA GLY A 19 11.42 32.14 -36.77
C GLY A 19 11.56 32.67 -35.35
N CYS A 20 10.84 32.05 -34.41
CA CYS A 20 11.26 32.03 -33.02
C CYS A 20 12.54 31.21 -32.94
N ARG A 21 13.68 31.90 -32.96
CA ARG A 21 14.96 31.35 -32.47
C ARG A 21 14.76 30.99 -31.00
N ALA A 22 14.57 29.71 -30.71
CA ALA A 22 14.73 29.20 -29.35
C ALA A 22 16.16 29.52 -28.91
N ALA A 23 16.29 30.36 -27.88
CA ALA A 23 17.56 30.54 -27.21
C ALA A 23 18.02 29.16 -26.68
N PRO A 24 19.32 28.80 -26.81
CA PRO A 24 19.84 27.62 -26.13
C PRO A 24 19.63 27.81 -24.63
N ILE A 25 18.88 26.89 -24.03
CA ILE A 25 18.69 26.81 -22.59
C ILE A 25 20.08 26.55 -21.98
N PRO A 26 20.58 27.39 -21.06
CA PRO A 26 21.84 27.11 -20.39
C PRO A 26 21.73 25.81 -19.60
N GLU A 27 22.64 24.86 -19.87
CA GLU A 27 22.80 23.55 -19.22
C GLU A 27 23.20 23.62 -17.72
N SER A 28 22.88 24.70 -17.01
CA SER A 28 23.31 24.91 -15.62
C SER A 28 22.17 24.94 -14.59
N LEU A 29 21.03 24.31 -14.87
CA LEU A 29 19.95 24.15 -13.88
C LEU A 29 19.46 22.71 -13.70
N VAL A 30 20.23 21.72 -14.17
CA VAL A 30 20.08 20.32 -13.72
C VAL A 30 20.90 20.14 -12.45
N ARG A 31 20.28 20.44 -11.30
CA ARG A 31 20.53 19.87 -9.95
C ARG A 31 20.03 20.85 -8.91
N SER A 32 18.75 20.74 -8.57
CA SER A 32 18.25 21.05 -7.23
C SER A 32 16.91 20.36 -7.06
N ALA A 33 16.93 19.03 -7.14
CA ALA A 33 16.02 18.27 -6.30
C ALA A 33 16.60 18.37 -4.90
N VAL A 34 15.98 19.19 -4.06
CA VAL A 34 16.19 19.18 -2.63
C VAL A 34 15.82 17.76 -2.17
N GLN A 35 16.82 16.90 -2.02
CA GLN A 35 16.74 15.74 -1.14
C GLN A 35 16.53 16.30 0.26
N THR A 36 15.28 16.50 0.65
CA THR A 36 14.93 16.57 2.06
C THR A 36 15.15 15.16 2.60
N SER A 37 16.40 14.84 2.95
CA SER A 37 16.70 13.61 3.67
C SER A 37 16.04 13.76 5.04
N LEU A 38 14.86 13.16 5.20
CA LEU A 38 14.44 12.73 6.53
C LEU A 38 15.50 11.72 6.95
N ALA A 39 16.26 12.04 8.00
CA ALA A 39 17.23 11.12 8.55
C ALA A 39 16.49 9.82 8.89
N ASP A 40 16.78 8.76 8.13
CA ASP A 40 16.42 7.38 8.48
C ASP A 40 17.23 7.02 9.71
N VAL A 41 16.67 7.30 10.88
CA VAL A 41 17.14 6.68 12.11
C VAL A 41 16.50 5.30 12.13
N ALA A 42 17.19 4.33 11.53
CA ALA A 42 16.95 2.93 11.81
C ALA A 42 17.11 2.73 13.32
N ILE A 43 16.04 2.30 13.98
CA ILE A 43 16.03 2.14 15.43
C ILE A 43 16.73 0.81 15.76
N ALA A 44 17.51 0.82 16.84
CA ALA A 44 18.05 -0.38 17.45
C ALA A 44 16.96 -1.46 17.63
N PRO A 45 17.30 -2.76 17.50
CA PRO A 45 16.33 -3.85 17.39
C PRO A 45 15.49 -3.97 18.66
N GLN A 46 14.32 -3.34 18.68
CA GLN A 46 13.24 -3.80 19.54
C GLN A 46 12.73 -5.09 18.93
N THR A 47 12.58 -6.13 19.76
CA THR A 47 12.25 -7.48 19.31
C THR A 47 10.90 -7.48 18.61
N LEU A 48 10.91 -7.35 17.29
CA LEU A 48 9.78 -7.63 16.42
C LEU A 48 9.26 -9.01 16.77
N ASN A 49 7.98 -9.11 17.11
CA ASN A 49 7.36 -10.39 17.41
C ASN A 49 7.04 -11.11 16.09
N ALA A 50 8.07 -11.41 15.32
CA ALA A 50 7.98 -12.08 14.02
C ALA A 50 7.46 -13.52 14.16
N ASN A 51 7.57 -14.09 15.36
CA ASN A 51 7.04 -15.40 15.73
C ASN A 51 5.58 -15.26 16.18
N LEU A 52 4.65 -15.18 15.24
CA LEU A 52 3.25 -15.39 15.58
C LEU A 52 3.09 -16.78 16.19
N ALA A 53 2.44 -16.86 17.36
CA ALA A 53 2.13 -18.14 17.98
C ALA A 53 1.05 -18.89 17.18
N ASP A 54 0.08 -18.13 16.66
CA ASP A 54 -1.08 -18.66 15.94
C ASP A 54 -1.16 -18.08 14.51
N PRO A 55 -1.64 -18.86 13.53
CA PRO A 55 -1.96 -18.35 12.20
C PRO A 55 -3.03 -17.25 12.24
N LEU A 56 -2.87 -16.23 11.40
CA LEU A 56 -3.91 -15.24 11.17
C LEU A 56 -4.85 -15.79 10.09
N GLN A 57 -6.09 -16.10 10.46
CA GLN A 57 -7.06 -16.67 9.52
C GLN A 57 -8.05 -15.61 9.07
N PHE A 58 -8.34 -15.61 7.77
CA PHE A 58 -9.25 -14.69 7.12
C PHE A 58 -10.29 -15.46 6.30
N GLN A 59 -11.55 -15.14 6.54
CA GLN A 59 -12.72 -15.71 5.88
C GLN A 59 -13.40 -14.64 5.03
N PRO A 60 -13.29 -14.70 3.70
CA PRO A 60 -14.11 -13.88 2.83
C PRO A 60 -15.58 -14.28 2.93
N GLU A 61 -16.48 -13.31 2.75
CA GLU A 61 -17.94 -13.53 2.85
C GLU A 61 -18.53 -14.03 1.53
N THR A 62 -17.94 -13.64 0.40
CA THR A 62 -18.20 -14.31 -0.87
C THR A 62 -17.68 -15.75 -0.77
N ARG A 63 -18.29 -16.71 -1.50
CA ARG A 63 -17.93 -18.15 -1.54
C ARG A 63 -16.47 -18.49 -1.93
N SER A 64 -15.58 -17.52 -1.88
CA SER A 64 -14.14 -17.66 -1.95
C SER A 64 -13.60 -18.49 -0.80
N GLU A 65 -12.53 -19.21 -1.09
CA GLU A 65 -11.82 -20.03 -0.11
C GLU A 65 -11.19 -19.14 0.99
N PRO A 66 -11.30 -19.51 2.28
CA PRO A 66 -10.53 -18.88 3.34
C PRO A 66 -9.02 -18.98 3.07
N PHE A 67 -8.28 -18.06 3.67
CA PHE A 67 -6.82 -18.02 3.59
C PHE A 67 -6.20 -17.68 4.94
N LEU A 68 -4.93 -18.04 5.09
CA LEU A 68 -4.20 -17.90 6.35
C LEU A 68 -2.84 -17.26 6.10
N ILE A 69 -2.42 -16.41 7.02
CA ILE A 69 -1.01 -16.03 7.18
C ILE A 69 -0.48 -16.93 8.29
N GLN A 70 0.26 -17.97 7.90
CA GLN A 70 0.81 -18.96 8.81
C GLN A 70 2.25 -18.59 9.17
N PRO A 71 2.59 -18.48 10.47
CA PRO A 71 3.96 -18.19 10.90
C PRO A 71 4.95 -19.26 10.44
N GLN A 72 6.18 -18.81 10.23
CA GLN A 72 7.35 -19.61 9.90
C GLN A 72 8.55 -19.11 10.72
N VAL A 73 9.60 -19.92 10.84
CA VAL A 73 10.80 -19.56 11.64
C VAL A 73 11.43 -18.23 11.20
N THR A 74 11.38 -17.93 9.90
CA THR A 74 11.98 -16.73 9.30
C THR A 74 10.95 -15.76 8.72
N GLY A 75 9.69 -15.85 9.14
CA GLY A 75 8.63 -14.97 8.66
C GLY A 75 7.26 -15.64 8.66
N ALA A 76 6.58 -15.66 7.51
CA ALA A 76 5.27 -16.27 7.38
C ALA A 76 4.96 -16.69 5.94
N GLN A 77 3.94 -17.51 5.75
CA GLN A 77 3.42 -17.90 4.44
C GLN A 77 1.94 -17.53 4.32
N LEU A 78 1.55 -17.01 3.17
CA LEU A 78 0.15 -16.87 2.80
C LEU A 78 -0.29 -18.16 2.12
N VAL A 79 -1.25 -18.88 2.71
CA VAL A 79 -1.78 -20.15 2.20
C VAL A 79 -3.29 -20.10 2.05
N THR A 80 -3.84 -20.92 1.16
CA THR A 80 -5.28 -21.21 1.16
C THR A 80 -5.66 -22.12 2.33
N ALA A 81 -6.96 -22.32 2.58
CA ALA A 81 -7.45 -23.26 3.59
C ALA A 81 -6.98 -24.71 3.36
N LYS A 82 -6.67 -25.08 2.11
CA LYS A 82 -6.08 -26.37 1.73
C LYS A 82 -4.56 -26.45 1.91
N GLY A 83 -3.92 -25.40 2.44
CA GLY A 83 -2.47 -25.33 2.61
C GLY A 83 -1.69 -25.04 1.32
N ILE A 84 -2.36 -24.60 0.26
CA ILE A 84 -1.68 -24.21 -0.99
C ILE A 84 -1.02 -22.85 -0.78
N GLN A 85 0.30 -22.79 -0.92
CA GLN A 85 1.06 -21.55 -0.81
C GLN A 85 0.73 -20.57 -1.95
N LEU A 86 0.40 -19.34 -1.58
CA LEU A 86 0.15 -18.22 -2.48
C LEU A 86 1.32 -17.23 -2.50
N ALA A 87 1.96 -17.05 -1.35
CA ALA A 87 3.13 -16.18 -1.17
C ALA A 87 3.95 -16.60 0.06
N GLN A 88 5.22 -16.24 0.08
CA GLN A 88 6.11 -16.38 1.23
C GLN A 88 6.61 -15.00 1.62
N PHE A 89 6.59 -14.74 2.93
CA PHE A 89 7.12 -13.56 3.58
C PHE A 89 8.38 -13.97 4.34
N THR A 90 9.51 -13.35 4.00
CA THR A 90 10.78 -13.59 4.69
C THR A 90 11.17 -12.31 5.40
N PHE A 91 11.30 -12.40 6.71
CA PHE A 91 11.65 -11.27 7.56
C PHE A 91 13.16 -11.23 7.78
N THR A 92 13.76 -10.07 7.54
CA THR A 92 15.20 -9.82 7.72
C THR A 92 15.36 -8.40 8.23
N ASP A 93 15.85 -8.28 9.47
CA ASP A 93 16.03 -7.01 10.18
C ASP A 93 14.73 -6.19 10.30
N ASP A 94 14.52 -5.22 9.42
CA ASP A 94 13.35 -4.33 9.35
C ASP A 94 12.53 -4.55 8.07
N THR A 95 12.90 -5.54 7.27
CA THR A 95 12.37 -5.74 5.92
C THR A 95 11.67 -7.09 5.80
N ILE A 96 10.47 -7.09 5.21
CA ILE A 96 9.73 -8.29 4.84
C ILE A 96 9.78 -8.44 3.33
N LYS A 97 10.60 -9.36 2.84
CA LYS A 97 10.63 -9.73 1.43
C LYS A 97 9.41 -10.56 1.07
N LEU A 98 8.75 -10.22 -0.03
CA LEU A 98 7.56 -10.89 -0.55
C LEU A 98 7.90 -11.69 -1.81
N THR A 99 7.72 -13.00 -1.76
CA THR A 99 7.84 -13.87 -2.94
C THR A 99 6.52 -14.57 -3.26
N ASN A 100 6.31 -14.90 -4.54
CA ASN A 100 5.15 -15.69 -4.95
C ASN A 100 5.36 -17.20 -4.68
N ALA A 101 4.38 -18.04 -5.03
CA ALA A 101 4.42 -19.49 -4.81
C ALA A 101 5.59 -20.20 -5.52
N ILE A 102 6.18 -19.61 -6.57
CA ILE A 102 7.34 -20.16 -7.28
C ILE A 102 8.66 -19.48 -6.88
N GLY A 103 8.67 -18.72 -5.77
CA GLY A 103 9.86 -18.08 -5.21
C GLY A 103 10.33 -16.81 -5.92
N GLN A 104 9.57 -16.29 -6.90
CA GLN A 104 9.94 -15.02 -7.55
C GLN A 104 9.65 -13.86 -6.61
N ASN A 105 10.58 -12.90 -6.52
CA ASN A 105 10.38 -11.65 -5.78
C ASN A 105 9.26 -10.84 -6.43
N VAL A 106 8.27 -10.43 -5.63
CA VAL A 106 7.17 -9.57 -6.09
C VAL A 106 7.07 -8.27 -5.29
N GLY A 107 8.01 -8.01 -4.37
CA GLY A 107 8.12 -6.77 -3.62
C GLY A 107 8.71 -6.96 -2.23
N GLN A 108 8.68 -5.90 -1.43
CA GLN A 108 9.04 -5.96 -0.02
C GLN A 108 8.30 -4.89 0.79
N VAL A 109 8.19 -5.10 2.10
CA VAL A 109 7.71 -4.09 3.05
C VAL A 109 8.86 -3.73 3.96
N VAL A 110 9.27 -2.46 3.97
CA VAL A 110 10.26 -1.90 4.90
C VAL A 110 9.52 -1.27 6.07
N ILE A 111 9.88 -1.66 7.28
CA ILE A 111 9.24 -1.24 8.53
C ILE A 111 10.08 -0.11 9.14
N TYR A 112 9.46 1.05 9.31
CA TYR A 112 10.03 2.18 10.06
C TYR A 112 9.23 2.40 11.34
N ARG A 113 9.71 3.29 12.21
CA ARG A 113 9.03 3.65 13.48
C ARG A 113 7.58 4.07 13.28
N ASP A 114 7.35 4.91 12.28
CA ASP A 114 6.10 5.63 12.07
C ASP A 114 5.41 5.25 10.74
N ARG A 115 6.01 4.34 9.96
CA ARG A 115 5.49 3.98 8.64
C ARG A 115 5.90 2.58 8.20
N TRP A 116 5.12 2.04 7.27
CA TRP A 116 5.43 0.86 6.50
C TRP A 116 5.50 1.24 5.03
N GLN A 117 6.62 0.95 4.38
CA GLN A 117 6.84 1.28 2.98
C GLN A 117 6.77 0.01 2.14
N LEU A 118 5.80 -0.06 1.23
CA LEU A 118 5.70 -1.14 0.25
C LEU A 118 6.51 -0.78 -0.99
N GLU A 119 7.41 -1.66 -1.40
CA GLU A 119 8.31 -1.46 -2.55
C GLU A 119 8.11 -2.53 -3.61
N ALA A 120 8.40 -2.16 -4.86
CA ALA A 120 8.33 -3.06 -6.01
C ALA A 120 9.46 -4.11 -6.01
N SER A 121 9.25 -5.19 -6.76
CA SER A 121 10.17 -6.35 -6.83
C SER A 121 11.55 -6.05 -7.37
N ASP A 122 11.66 -5.02 -8.20
CA ASP A 122 12.90 -4.57 -8.82
C ASP A 122 13.63 -3.53 -7.97
N GLN A 123 13.11 -3.19 -6.79
CA GLN A 123 13.61 -2.15 -5.90
C GLN A 123 13.71 -0.77 -6.58
N THR A 124 13.02 -0.57 -7.71
CA THR A 124 13.11 0.68 -8.47
C THR A 124 12.19 1.76 -7.94
N GLY A 125 11.28 1.42 -7.02
CA GLY A 125 10.38 2.40 -6.46
C GLY A 125 9.49 1.90 -5.32
N THR A 126 9.15 2.85 -4.47
CA THR A 126 8.06 2.75 -3.51
C THR A 126 6.73 2.67 -4.25
N ILE A 127 5.87 1.73 -3.88
CA ILE A 127 4.49 1.58 -4.37
C ILE A 127 3.55 2.44 -3.53
N ALA A 128 3.63 2.29 -2.21
CA ALA A 128 2.78 3.00 -1.25
C ALA A 128 3.45 3.07 0.12
N ILE A 129 3.07 4.07 0.91
CA ILE A 129 3.55 4.27 2.28
C ILE A 129 2.32 4.32 3.19
N LEU A 130 2.22 3.39 4.14
CA LEU A 130 1.25 3.47 5.23
C LEU A 130 1.93 4.20 6.40
N ARG A 131 1.55 5.45 6.69
CA ARG A 131 2.14 6.25 7.76
C ARG A 131 1.15 6.47 8.91
N ARG A 132 1.64 6.35 10.14
CA ARG A 132 0.94 6.81 11.35
C ARG A 132 0.90 8.33 11.37
N GLN A 133 -0.27 8.87 11.67
CA GLN A 133 -0.53 10.28 11.82
C GLN A 133 -0.86 10.58 13.30
N ALA A 134 -1.01 11.86 13.64
CA ALA A 134 -1.43 12.25 14.98
C ALA A 134 -2.80 11.63 15.35
N GLU A 135 -3.02 11.40 16.66
CA GLU A 135 -4.30 10.97 17.23
C GLU A 135 -4.78 9.58 16.75
N GLY A 136 -3.83 8.66 16.50
CA GLY A 136 -4.17 7.28 16.11
C GLY A 136 -4.74 7.15 14.70
N ARG A 137 -4.57 8.18 13.87
CA ARG A 137 -4.91 8.16 12.45
C ARG A 137 -3.79 7.51 11.65
N TYR A 138 -4.12 7.00 10.48
CA TYR A 138 -3.15 6.53 9.51
C TYR A 138 -3.50 7.03 8.11
N ALA A 139 -2.52 7.09 7.23
CA ALA A 139 -2.75 7.38 5.82
C ALA A 139 -1.95 6.40 4.96
N LEU A 140 -2.58 5.84 3.94
CA LEU A 140 -1.85 5.20 2.85
C LEU A 140 -1.63 6.26 1.79
N GLU A 141 -0.38 6.48 1.39
CA GLU A 141 0.03 7.54 0.49
C GLU A 141 0.89 7.02 -0.66
N THR A 142 0.96 7.82 -1.71
CA THR A 142 1.93 7.67 -2.81
C THR A 142 3.37 7.96 -2.32
N PRO A 143 4.40 7.62 -3.12
CA PRO A 143 5.79 8.00 -2.83
C PRO A 143 6.01 9.51 -2.71
N THR A 144 5.15 10.31 -3.34
CA THR A 144 5.15 11.79 -3.27
C THR A 144 4.26 12.33 -2.15
N PHE A 145 3.91 11.50 -1.15
CA PHE A 145 3.13 11.87 0.03
C PHE A 145 1.70 12.37 -0.26
N GLN A 146 1.14 12.00 -1.41
CA GLN A 146 -0.27 12.29 -1.70
C GLN A 146 -1.15 11.18 -1.08
N PRO A 147 -2.19 11.51 -0.31
CA PRO A 147 -3.06 10.51 0.33
C PRO A 147 -3.86 9.75 -0.72
N LEU A 148 -3.82 8.42 -0.62
CA LEU A 148 -4.65 7.47 -1.36
C LEU A 148 -5.85 7.04 -0.51
N TYR A 149 -5.60 6.77 0.78
CA TYR A 149 -6.64 6.48 1.76
C TYR A 149 -6.30 7.05 3.12
N ARG A 150 -7.32 7.24 3.96
CA ARG A 150 -7.21 7.62 5.36
C ARG A 150 -7.80 6.53 6.23
N LEU A 151 -7.18 6.26 7.37
CA LEU A 151 -7.74 5.39 8.39
C LEU A 151 -7.95 6.17 9.67
N GLN A 152 -9.18 6.19 10.14
CA GLN A 152 -9.61 6.93 11.32
C GLN A 152 -10.08 5.97 12.40
N ALA A 153 -9.41 5.99 13.55
CA ALA A 153 -9.85 5.23 14.71
C ALA A 153 -11.10 5.87 15.32
N HIS A 154 -12.03 5.03 15.78
CA HIS A 154 -13.21 5.42 16.54
C HIS A 154 -13.48 4.39 17.64
N SER A 155 -14.47 4.64 18.50
CA SER A 155 -14.73 3.86 19.72
C SER A 155 -14.99 2.36 19.48
N SER A 156 -15.46 2.00 18.28
CA SER A 156 -15.81 0.62 17.92
C SER A 156 -14.89 -0.02 16.88
N GLY A 157 -13.88 0.70 16.38
CA GLY A 157 -13.17 0.23 15.19
C GLY A 157 -12.25 1.23 14.48
N LEU A 158 -12.06 0.98 13.19
CA LEU A 158 -11.26 1.78 12.28
C LEU A 158 -12.01 1.94 10.94
N SER A 159 -12.30 3.17 10.55
CA SER A 159 -12.89 3.47 9.24
C SER A 159 -11.79 3.70 8.21
N LEU A 160 -11.97 3.17 7.01
CA LEU A 160 -11.12 3.39 5.83
C LEU A 160 -11.87 4.30 4.86
N GLU A 161 -11.27 5.45 4.58
CA GLU A 161 -11.87 6.55 3.84
C GLU A 161 -11.02 6.95 2.64
N THR A 162 -11.67 7.51 1.63
CA THR A 162 -11.00 8.27 0.57
C THR A 162 -10.43 9.60 1.10
N PRO A 163 -9.58 10.31 0.33
CA PRO A 163 -9.08 11.62 0.72
C PRO A 163 -10.17 12.69 0.94
N ASP A 164 -11.32 12.56 0.26
CA ASP A 164 -12.52 13.38 0.41
C ASP A 164 -13.50 12.89 1.50
N GLN A 165 -13.05 11.99 2.38
CA GLN A 165 -13.78 11.50 3.57
C GLN A 165 -15.01 10.65 3.25
N GLN A 166 -15.05 10.03 2.07
CA GLN A 166 -16.04 8.99 1.78
C GLN A 166 -15.58 7.68 2.43
N VAL A 167 -16.39 7.15 3.34
CA VAL A 167 -16.15 5.83 3.94
C VAL A 167 -16.30 4.75 2.87
N LEU A 168 -15.23 3.99 2.65
CA LEU A 168 -15.22 2.82 1.74
C LEU A 168 -15.48 1.54 2.52
N TYR A 169 -14.79 1.40 3.65
CA TYR A 169 -14.85 0.24 4.51
C TYR A 169 -14.78 0.62 6.00
N ASP A 170 -15.25 -0.28 6.85
CA ASP A 170 -15.19 -0.14 8.30
C ASP A 170 -14.74 -1.45 8.94
N VAL A 171 -13.77 -1.38 9.86
CA VAL A 171 -13.30 -2.53 10.63
C VAL A 171 -13.89 -2.48 12.03
N GLN A 172 -14.75 -3.46 12.36
CA GLN A 172 -15.43 -3.55 13.65
C GLN A 172 -15.02 -4.82 14.39
N THR A 173 -15.10 -4.79 15.72
CA THR A 173 -15.01 -6.02 16.53
C THR A 173 -16.40 -6.49 16.91
N ILE A 174 -16.80 -7.67 16.43
CA ILE A 174 -18.10 -8.29 16.67
C ILE A 174 -17.86 -9.69 17.22
N SER A 175 -18.35 -9.98 18.42
CA SER A 175 -18.21 -11.32 19.04
C SER A 175 -16.76 -11.83 19.06
N ASN A 176 -15.80 -10.98 19.42
CA ASN A 176 -14.35 -11.23 19.42
C ASN A 176 -13.72 -11.51 18.04
N GLN A 177 -14.46 -11.36 16.96
CA GLN A 177 -13.94 -11.39 15.59
C GLN A 177 -13.80 -9.97 15.06
N LYS A 178 -12.79 -9.73 14.25
CA LYS A 178 -12.69 -8.47 13.50
C LYS A 178 -13.32 -8.66 12.13
N VAL A 179 -14.16 -7.72 11.73
CA VAL A 179 -14.93 -7.78 10.50
C VAL A 179 -14.69 -6.50 9.72
N LEU A 180 -14.21 -6.64 8.48
CA LEU A 180 -14.15 -5.59 7.49
C LEU A 180 -15.49 -5.56 6.75
N ARG A 181 -16.21 -4.45 6.82
CA ARG A 181 -17.48 -4.21 6.14
C ARG A 181 -17.32 -3.14 5.07
N ASN A 182 -18.07 -3.22 3.99
CA ASN A 182 -18.16 -2.14 3.01
C ASN A 182 -19.10 -1.02 3.49
N ALA A 183 -19.19 0.07 2.73
CA ALA A 183 -20.08 1.21 3.02
C ALA A 183 -21.58 0.84 3.17
N SER A 184 -22.03 -0.27 2.56
CA SER A 184 -23.41 -0.76 2.71
C SER A 184 -23.63 -1.60 3.98
N GLY A 185 -22.57 -1.80 4.78
CA GLY A 185 -22.59 -2.61 6.00
C GLY A 185 -22.45 -4.11 5.76
N GLN A 186 -22.27 -4.55 4.50
CA GLN A 186 -22.01 -5.96 4.21
C GLN A 186 -20.60 -6.33 4.65
N SER A 187 -20.48 -7.44 5.37
CA SER A 187 -19.20 -8.07 5.68
C SER A 187 -18.50 -8.46 4.37
N MET A 188 -17.21 -8.16 4.28
CA MET A 188 -16.35 -8.49 3.14
C MET A 188 -15.29 -9.51 3.55
N LEU A 189 -14.74 -9.35 4.75
CA LEU A 189 -13.69 -10.19 5.29
C LEU A 189 -13.82 -10.26 6.81
N THR A 190 -13.81 -11.46 7.36
CA THR A 190 -13.80 -11.69 8.81
C THR A 190 -12.49 -12.34 9.20
N SER A 191 -11.87 -11.92 10.30
CA SER A 191 -10.70 -12.57 10.87
C SER A 191 -10.99 -13.19 12.22
N SER A 192 -10.46 -14.38 12.45
CA SER A 192 -10.41 -15.02 13.77
C SER A 192 -9.05 -14.75 14.45
N GLY A 193 -9.05 -14.84 15.77
CA GLY A 193 -7.85 -14.63 16.59
C GLY A 193 -7.53 -13.16 16.87
N ASN A 194 -6.34 -12.92 17.43
CA ASN A 194 -5.88 -11.61 17.90
C ASN A 194 -5.33 -10.71 16.76
N VAL A 195 -5.96 -10.72 15.59
CA VAL A 195 -5.54 -9.87 14.45
C VAL A 195 -5.72 -8.40 14.84
N ASN A 196 -4.77 -7.52 14.49
CA ASN A 196 -4.93 -6.08 14.70
C ASN A 196 -5.97 -5.49 13.73
N ALA A 197 -6.81 -4.54 14.17
CA ALA A 197 -7.78 -3.87 13.30
C ALA A 197 -7.11 -3.18 12.09
N LEU A 198 -5.94 -2.56 12.29
CA LEU A 198 -5.15 -1.96 11.21
C LEU A 198 -4.63 -3.02 10.22
N ALA A 199 -4.25 -4.19 10.71
CA ALA A 199 -3.83 -5.29 9.85
C ALA A 199 -4.99 -5.80 8.99
N LEU A 200 -6.20 -5.93 9.57
CA LEU A 200 -7.39 -6.29 8.79
C LEU A 200 -7.76 -5.20 7.77
N ALA A 201 -7.62 -3.93 8.12
CA ALA A 201 -7.90 -2.81 7.22
C ALA A 201 -7.00 -2.77 5.99
N CYS A 202 -5.80 -3.36 6.05
CA CYS A 202 -4.91 -3.47 4.89
C CYS A 202 -5.54 -4.22 3.70
N PHE A 203 -6.52 -5.10 3.96
CA PHE A 203 -7.27 -5.80 2.91
C PHE A 203 -8.32 -4.92 2.22
N GLY A 204 -8.59 -3.73 2.74
CA GLY A 204 -9.47 -2.72 2.11
C GLY A 204 -8.76 -1.84 1.08
N PHE A 205 -7.43 -1.88 0.98
CA PHE A 205 -6.67 -1.12 -0.02
C PHE A 205 -6.76 -1.81 -1.38
N ASP A 206 -7.78 -1.50 -2.17
CA ASP A 206 -8.06 -2.12 -3.47
C ASP A 206 -6.99 -1.84 -4.54
N LEU A 207 -6.17 -0.81 -4.37
CA LEU A 207 -4.97 -0.56 -5.19
C LEU A 207 -3.86 -1.61 -5.02
N LEU A 208 -3.87 -2.37 -3.91
CA LEU A 208 -2.85 -3.38 -3.60
C LEU A 208 -3.32 -4.78 -4.01
N THR A 209 -2.40 -5.58 -4.56
CA THR A 209 -2.70 -7.01 -4.79
C THR A 209 -2.87 -7.74 -3.46
N ARG A 210 -3.62 -8.84 -3.43
CA ARG A 210 -3.82 -9.64 -2.20
C ARG A 210 -2.52 -10.05 -1.51
N LYS A 211 -1.46 -10.33 -2.28
CA LYS A 211 -0.14 -10.68 -1.73
C LYS A 211 0.48 -9.49 -1.00
N GLN A 212 0.37 -8.29 -1.57
CA GLN A 212 0.85 -7.05 -0.96
C GLN A 212 0.00 -6.65 0.26
N GLN A 213 -1.33 -6.77 0.18
CA GLN A 213 -2.24 -6.56 1.30
C GLN A 213 -1.86 -7.47 2.48
N ALA A 214 -1.65 -8.76 2.22
CA ALA A 214 -1.27 -9.72 3.26
C ALA A 214 0.13 -9.46 3.84
N ALA A 215 1.09 -9.07 3.01
CA ALA A 215 2.43 -8.70 3.47
C ALA A 215 2.39 -7.45 4.37
N LEU A 216 1.64 -6.42 3.97
CA LEU A 216 1.45 -5.22 4.77
C LEU A 216 0.68 -5.51 6.07
N ALA A 217 -0.37 -6.33 6.00
CA ALA A 217 -1.12 -6.77 7.17
C ALA A 217 -0.23 -7.52 8.18
N TYR A 218 0.63 -8.43 7.68
CA TYR A 218 1.61 -9.13 8.50
C TYR A 218 2.61 -8.16 9.14
N ALA A 219 3.19 -7.26 8.33
CA ALA A 219 4.13 -6.23 8.79
C ALA A 219 3.55 -5.38 9.91
N VAL A 220 2.34 -4.85 9.69
CA VAL A 220 1.59 -4.08 10.69
C VAL A 220 1.34 -4.92 11.93
N HIS A 221 0.90 -6.17 11.79
CA HIS A 221 0.55 -7.00 12.94
C HIS A 221 1.75 -7.30 13.85
N ILE A 222 2.91 -7.64 13.29
CA ILE A 222 4.11 -7.98 14.08
C ILE A 222 4.82 -6.76 14.68
N SER A 223 4.54 -5.55 14.17
CA SER A 223 5.19 -4.31 14.60
C SER A 223 4.27 -3.36 15.39
N ALA A 224 2.95 -3.52 15.32
CA ALA A 224 2.00 -2.64 16.00
C ALA A 224 2.12 -2.69 17.53
N GLY A 225 2.62 -3.79 18.10
CA GLY A 225 2.88 -3.91 19.54
C GLY A 225 4.12 -3.17 20.03
N LEU A 226 5.04 -2.77 19.14
CA LEU A 226 6.30 -2.13 19.51
C LEU A 226 6.12 -0.68 19.99
N TRP A 227 4.98 -0.06 19.69
CA TRP A 227 4.77 1.38 19.89
C TRP A 227 3.62 1.70 20.85
N ALA A 228 3.04 0.69 21.51
CA ALA A 228 1.93 0.85 22.44
C ALA A 228 2.38 1.41 23.81
N ASP A 229 3.63 1.19 24.23
CA ASP A 229 4.12 1.55 25.57
C ASP A 229 4.51 3.04 25.74
N GLU A 230 4.73 3.80 24.67
CA GLU A 230 5.11 5.22 24.79
C GLU A 230 3.94 6.15 25.18
N SER A 231 2.71 5.61 25.32
CA SER A 231 1.53 6.41 25.71
C SER A 231 1.20 6.29 27.21
N ALA A 232 1.92 5.45 27.96
CA ALA A 232 1.64 5.19 29.38
C ALA A 232 2.46 6.07 30.35
N GLU A 233 3.39 6.87 29.84
CA GLU A 233 4.18 7.83 30.62
C GLU A 233 3.91 9.27 30.13
N ASN A 234 2.75 9.83 30.49
CA ASN A 234 2.54 11.27 30.67
C ASN A 234 1.22 11.55 31.40
#